data_AF-A0A954DZG5-F1
#
_entry.id   AF-A0A954DZG5-F1
#
_cell.length_a   1.000
_cell.length_b   1.000
_cell.length_c   1.000
_cell.angle_alpha   90.00
_cell.angle_beta   90.00
_cell.angle_gamma   90.00
#
_symmetry.space_group_name_H-M   'P 1'
#
loop_
_entity.id
_entity.type
_entity.pdbx_description
1 polymer ?
#
loop_
_entity_poly.entity_id
_entity_poly.type
_entity_poly.pdbx_seq_one_letter_code
_entity_poly.pdbx_strand_id
1 'polypeptide(L)'
;MMRRTFHGVTNPFLLNDHSGVRYYDTDALDGGDLLVMLGNAAWIADRQIVIARMLGGEKNVEFPDQRDLWPPRPLPESYRAFTAVLQSDDTPSTETLEAAVLEQFDCVLRRPPTEAELAEHLGLLQSALVLGDRRIGLRQMLVAVLLDSEFVYRLEFGAGPEDEHGRRLLAPREAAEALSYALGDRRPDAQLRAAAAEGRLETREDFERETRRLLADAAYYHGPIDPSLDGKHYQSNATSHPKLVRFFREFFGYPAATKVFKDPPRAEGLYRNPERGTNATPGRLIHETDRMVTRIVEADQAVFETLLLSDEFFVYHDKDDEAGAQVIAEWRSMYDRLKDTPWRTEPQQVLDEHLEFLKSLPSLRLKDASKPGEFVNFMHYFEESFGQGRTPFTTVPWAHGYTFHHAPFYNLPRTPAIGRYGSWKSTKYLADLEPREFWDYPTAQPFRIAHRKGILTHPSWLVAHSTNFFSDPIRRGRWIRAKLLAGRVPDVPITVDAKVPENRHKTFRHRVEEDTAPEE
;
A
#
# COMPACT_ATOMS: atom_id res chain seq x y z
N MET A 1 -18.10 10.39 -8.26
CA MET A 1 -16.68 10.07 -8.06
C MET A 1 -16.41 8.76 -8.79
N MET A 2 -15.96 8.81 -10.05
CA MET A 2 -15.62 7.59 -10.81
C MET A 2 -14.51 6.87 -10.04
N ARG A 3 -14.82 5.68 -9.49
CA ARG A 3 -13.86 4.87 -8.75
C ARG A 3 -12.79 4.41 -9.73
N ARG A 4 -11.51 4.57 -9.36
CA ARG A 4 -10.33 4.16 -10.15
C ARG A 4 -10.02 2.65 -10.04
N THR A 5 -10.93 1.85 -9.50
CA THR A 5 -10.69 0.44 -9.17
C THR A 5 -11.37 -0.45 -10.20
N PHE A 6 -10.57 -1.28 -10.88
CA PHE A 6 -11.03 -2.36 -11.73
C PHE A 6 -11.85 -3.34 -10.89
N HIS A 7 -13.18 -3.28 -11.03
CA HIS A 7 -14.13 -4.05 -10.24
C HIS A 7 -14.66 -5.21 -11.07
N GLY A 8 -14.91 -6.36 -10.46
CA GLY A 8 -15.51 -7.54 -11.11
C GLY A 8 -14.53 -8.65 -11.54
N VAL A 9 -13.22 -8.46 -11.34
CA VAL A 9 -12.23 -9.54 -11.45
C VAL A 9 -11.75 -9.94 -10.06
N THR A 10 -11.85 -11.22 -9.73
CA THR A 10 -11.43 -11.77 -8.44
C THR A 10 -10.15 -12.58 -8.58
N ASN A 11 -9.33 -12.64 -7.54
CA ASN A 11 -8.14 -13.49 -7.56
C ASN A 11 -8.57 -14.97 -7.65
N PRO A 12 -8.21 -15.71 -8.71
CA PRO A 12 -8.70 -17.07 -8.90
C PRO A 12 -8.00 -18.09 -7.99
N PHE A 13 -6.85 -17.76 -7.40
CA PHE A 13 -6.10 -18.68 -6.52
C PHE A 13 -5.68 -18.00 -5.22
N LEU A 14 -5.72 -18.74 -4.10
CA LEU A 14 -5.23 -18.24 -2.81
C LEU A 14 -3.70 -18.33 -2.77
N LEU A 15 -3.04 -17.19 -2.58
CA LEU A 15 -1.61 -17.18 -2.32
C LEU A 15 -1.36 -17.43 -0.82
N ASN A 16 -0.40 -18.30 -0.49
CA ASN A 16 0.00 -18.52 0.89
C ASN A 16 0.47 -17.20 1.54
N ASP A 17 0.04 -16.98 2.78
CA ASP A 17 0.27 -15.78 3.58
C ASP A 17 1.61 -15.77 4.36
N HIS A 18 2.45 -16.79 4.21
CA HIS A 18 3.77 -16.85 4.87
C HIS A 18 4.72 -15.75 4.37
N SER A 19 5.61 -15.26 5.25
CA SER A 19 6.66 -14.29 4.90
C SER A 19 7.81 -14.95 4.14
N GLY A 20 8.35 -14.27 3.12
CA GLY A 20 9.40 -14.74 2.22
C GLY A 20 8.99 -14.75 0.75
N VAL A 21 9.90 -15.17 -0.14
CA VAL A 21 9.62 -15.37 -1.57
C VAL A 21 8.55 -16.45 -1.70
N ARG A 22 7.40 -16.08 -2.28
CA ARG A 22 6.26 -16.99 -2.48
C ARG A 22 6.50 -17.80 -3.75
N TYR A 23 6.68 -19.10 -3.59
CA TYR A 23 6.72 -20.04 -4.72
C TYR A 23 5.30 -20.54 -5.01
N TYR A 24 4.95 -20.60 -6.29
CA TYR A 24 3.58 -20.82 -6.80
C TYR A 24 3.15 -22.31 -6.85
N ASP A 25 3.87 -23.21 -6.18
CA ASP A 25 3.84 -24.66 -6.46
C ASP A 25 3.34 -25.52 -5.29
N THR A 26 2.27 -25.13 -4.59
CA THR A 26 1.75 -25.97 -3.48
C THR A 26 0.30 -26.40 -3.61
N ASP A 27 -0.51 -25.81 -4.50
CA ASP A 27 -1.93 -26.17 -4.66
C ASP A 27 -2.26 -26.45 -6.13
N ALA A 28 -2.87 -27.60 -6.39
CA ALA A 28 -3.37 -27.96 -7.73
C ALA A 28 -4.68 -27.21 -8.00
N LEU A 29 -4.80 -26.61 -9.18
CA LEU A 29 -6.04 -25.95 -9.59
C LEU A 29 -7.19 -26.95 -9.67
N ASP A 30 -8.36 -26.57 -9.14
CA ASP A 30 -9.56 -27.39 -9.17
C ASP A 30 -10.70 -26.76 -10.02
N GLY A 31 -11.87 -27.42 -10.02
CA GLY A 31 -13.04 -26.93 -10.76
C GLY A 31 -13.59 -25.61 -10.25
N GLY A 32 -13.38 -25.28 -8.97
CA GLY A 32 -13.73 -23.99 -8.38
C GLY A 32 -12.87 -22.87 -8.96
N ASP A 33 -11.56 -23.09 -9.05
CA ASP A 33 -10.63 -22.12 -9.65
C ASP A 33 -10.98 -21.84 -11.11
N LEU A 34 -11.28 -22.89 -11.88
CA LEU A 34 -11.70 -22.76 -13.28
C LEU A 34 -12.98 -21.92 -13.42
N LEU A 35 -13.97 -22.10 -12.53
CA LEU A 35 -15.20 -21.29 -12.57
C LEU A 35 -14.93 -19.81 -12.30
N VAL A 36 -13.99 -19.51 -11.39
CA VAL A 36 -13.58 -18.12 -11.13
C VAL A 36 -12.83 -17.55 -12.34
N MET A 37 -11.93 -18.31 -12.95
CA MET A 37 -11.23 -17.92 -14.17
C MET A 37 -12.19 -17.66 -15.32
N LEU A 38 -13.18 -18.52 -15.54
CA LEU A 38 -14.24 -18.33 -16.54
C LEU A 38 -15.05 -17.06 -16.28
N GLY A 39 -15.42 -16.81 -15.02
CA GLY A 39 -16.12 -15.59 -14.62
C GLY A 39 -15.30 -14.33 -14.91
N ASN A 40 -14.02 -14.34 -14.55
CA ASN A 40 -13.08 -13.25 -14.83
C ASN A 40 -12.89 -13.02 -16.33
N ALA A 41 -12.68 -14.09 -17.11
CA ALA A 41 -12.48 -14.01 -18.55
C ALA A 41 -13.72 -13.45 -19.25
N ALA A 42 -14.92 -13.91 -18.86
CA ALA A 42 -16.18 -13.37 -19.37
C ALA A 42 -16.33 -11.89 -19.02
N TRP A 43 -16.01 -11.50 -17.79
CA TRP A 43 -16.03 -10.12 -17.34
C TRP A 43 -15.13 -9.22 -18.18
N ILE A 44 -13.88 -9.63 -18.38
CA ILE A 44 -12.89 -8.90 -19.19
C ILE A 44 -13.38 -8.81 -20.64
N ALA A 45 -13.80 -9.92 -21.26
CA ALA A 45 -14.29 -9.95 -22.64
C ALA A 45 -15.48 -9.01 -22.86
N ASP A 46 -16.43 -8.96 -21.92
CA ASP A 46 -17.57 -8.03 -21.98
C ASP A 46 -17.11 -6.56 -21.95
N ARG A 47 -16.04 -6.25 -21.19
CA ARG A 47 -15.41 -4.92 -21.22
C ARG A 47 -14.75 -4.61 -22.55
N GLN A 48 -14.05 -5.57 -23.13
CA GLN A 48 -13.45 -5.39 -24.46
C GLN A 48 -14.52 -5.09 -25.51
N ILE A 49 -15.66 -5.80 -25.47
CA ILE A 49 -16.81 -5.56 -26.35
C ILE A 49 -17.44 -4.18 -26.12
N VAL A 50 -17.65 -3.77 -24.87
CA VAL A 50 -18.20 -2.44 -24.55
C VAL A 50 -17.29 -1.34 -25.11
N ILE A 51 -15.98 -1.46 -24.93
CA ILE A 51 -15.00 -0.51 -25.48
C ILE A 51 -15.06 -0.49 -27.01
N ALA A 52 -15.10 -1.65 -27.67
CA ALA A 52 -15.19 -1.76 -29.12
C ALA A 52 -16.48 -1.11 -29.69
N ARG A 53 -17.61 -1.26 -28.99
CA ARG A 53 -18.89 -0.61 -29.36
C ARG A 53 -18.82 0.91 -29.23
N MET A 54 -18.26 1.40 -28.13
CA MET A 54 -18.04 2.83 -27.92
C MET A 54 -17.10 3.43 -28.98
N LEU A 55 -16.05 2.68 -29.36
CA LEU A 55 -15.12 3.07 -30.42
C LEU A 55 -15.81 3.16 -31.78
N GLY A 56 -16.77 2.26 -32.04
CA GLY A 56 -17.66 2.30 -33.20
C GLY A 56 -18.70 3.43 -33.20
N GLY A 57 -18.68 4.33 -32.20
CA GLY A 57 -19.55 5.50 -32.13
C GLY A 57 -20.86 5.27 -31.38
N GLU A 58 -21.06 4.10 -30.77
CA GLU A 58 -22.24 3.84 -29.94
C GLU A 58 -22.19 4.69 -28.66
N LYS A 59 -23.24 5.49 -28.44
CA LYS A 59 -23.39 6.33 -27.24
C LYS A 59 -24.27 5.62 -26.21
N ASN A 60 -24.04 5.90 -24.93
CA ASN A 60 -24.82 5.38 -23.81
C ASN A 60 -24.81 3.84 -23.69
N VAL A 61 -23.65 3.21 -23.92
CA VAL A 61 -23.51 1.77 -23.75
C VAL A 61 -23.73 1.40 -22.27
N GLU A 62 -24.65 0.47 -22.02
CA GLU A 62 -24.89 -0.06 -20.68
C GLU A 62 -23.73 -0.95 -20.23
N PHE A 63 -23.29 -0.72 -18.99
CA PHE A 63 -22.29 -1.56 -18.33
C PHE A 63 -23.03 -2.64 -17.53
N PRO A 64 -22.65 -3.93 -17.63
CA PRO A 64 -23.26 -5.00 -16.86
C PRO A 64 -23.33 -4.76 -15.34
N ASP A 65 -22.35 -4.07 -14.74
CA ASP A 65 -22.39 -3.65 -13.33
C ASP A 65 -22.25 -2.14 -13.20
N GLN A 66 -23.21 -1.51 -12.52
CA GLN A 66 -23.24 -0.06 -12.26
C GLN A 66 -22.11 0.43 -11.34
N ARG A 67 -21.43 -0.48 -10.64
CA ARG A 67 -20.24 -0.17 -9.83
C ARG A 67 -19.00 0.04 -10.70
N ASP A 68 -19.04 -0.42 -11.95
CA ASP A 68 -17.94 -0.38 -12.90
C ASP A 68 -18.40 0.28 -14.21
N LEU A 69 -18.51 1.62 -14.18
CA LEU A 69 -18.95 2.49 -15.28
C LEU A 69 -17.78 3.14 -16.03
N TRP A 70 -16.59 2.53 -15.96
CA TRP A 70 -15.36 3.13 -16.48
C TRP A 70 -14.95 2.53 -17.83
N PRO A 71 -14.72 3.39 -18.85
CA PRO A 71 -13.81 3.10 -19.95
C PRO A 71 -12.60 4.06 -19.95
N PRO A 72 -11.45 3.62 -20.48
CA PRO A 72 -10.28 4.49 -20.68
C PRO A 72 -10.61 5.63 -21.68
N ARG A 73 -9.96 6.78 -21.49
CA ARG A 73 -10.04 7.92 -22.42
C ARG A 73 -8.63 8.44 -22.73
N PRO A 74 -8.21 8.50 -24.01
CA PRO A 74 -8.96 8.09 -25.21
C PRO A 74 -9.27 6.59 -25.23
N LEU A 75 -10.28 6.20 -26.00
CA LEU A 75 -10.56 4.77 -26.22
C LEU A 75 -9.37 4.15 -26.97
N PRO A 76 -8.95 2.92 -26.64
CA PRO A 76 -7.75 2.34 -27.21
C PRO A 76 -8.04 1.92 -28.65
N GLU A 77 -7.12 2.21 -29.57
CA GLU A 77 -7.27 1.81 -30.97
C GLU A 77 -7.15 0.29 -31.16
N SER A 78 -6.55 -0.41 -30.20
CA SER A 78 -6.37 -1.87 -30.17
C SER A 78 -7.67 -2.68 -29.97
N TYR A 79 -8.80 -2.10 -30.36
CA TYR A 79 -10.13 -2.71 -30.32
C TYR A 79 -10.86 -2.52 -31.66
N ARG A 80 -10.20 -1.94 -32.68
CA ARG A 80 -10.80 -1.66 -33.98
C ARG A 80 -11.17 -2.94 -34.72
N ALA A 81 -10.36 -3.99 -34.62
CA ALA A 81 -10.71 -5.28 -35.22
C ALA A 81 -12.01 -5.84 -34.62
N PHE A 82 -12.20 -5.71 -33.30
CA PHE A 82 -13.44 -6.09 -32.62
C PHE A 82 -14.62 -5.23 -33.08
N THR A 83 -14.43 -3.92 -33.23
CA THR A 83 -15.45 -3.02 -33.77
C THR A 83 -15.89 -3.44 -35.18
N ALA A 84 -14.94 -3.79 -36.05
CA ALA A 84 -15.23 -4.24 -37.42
C ALA A 84 -16.09 -5.52 -37.43
N VAL A 85 -15.79 -6.48 -36.56
CA VAL A 85 -16.64 -7.68 -36.39
C VAL A 85 -18.05 -7.30 -35.95
N LEU A 86 -18.19 -6.40 -34.97
CA LEU A 86 -19.49 -6.02 -34.42
C LEU A 86 -20.35 -5.19 -35.38
N GLN A 87 -19.73 -4.38 -36.25
CA GLN A 87 -20.40 -3.46 -37.16
C GLN A 87 -20.57 -3.97 -38.59
N SER A 88 -20.06 -5.15 -38.93
CA SER A 88 -20.27 -5.74 -40.25
C SER A 88 -21.77 -5.84 -40.55
N ASP A 89 -22.24 -5.39 -41.71
CA ASP A 89 -23.68 -5.48 -42.06
C ASP A 89 -24.10 -6.93 -42.35
N ASP A 90 -23.22 -7.70 -42.99
CA ASP A 90 -23.38 -9.13 -43.33
C ASP A 90 -22.49 -10.04 -42.44
N THR A 91 -22.36 -11.33 -42.79
CA THR A 91 -21.38 -12.22 -42.15
C THR A 91 -19.98 -11.63 -42.32
N PRO A 92 -19.22 -11.37 -41.22
CA PRO A 92 -17.89 -10.79 -41.33
C PRO A 92 -16.96 -11.64 -42.21
N SER A 93 -16.11 -10.98 -43.00
CA SER A 93 -15.11 -11.68 -43.82
C SER A 93 -14.10 -12.41 -42.95
N THR A 94 -13.51 -13.48 -43.48
CA THR A 94 -12.43 -14.22 -42.78
C THR A 94 -11.29 -13.31 -42.37
N GLU A 95 -10.88 -12.37 -43.22
CA GLU A 95 -9.85 -11.36 -42.90
C GLU A 95 -10.22 -10.50 -41.69
N THR A 96 -11.49 -10.09 -41.58
CA THR A 96 -11.98 -9.32 -40.41
C THR A 96 -11.93 -10.17 -39.13
N LEU A 97 -12.28 -11.45 -39.24
CA LEU A 97 -12.25 -12.38 -38.11
C LEU A 97 -10.82 -12.70 -37.67
N GLU A 98 -9.90 -12.92 -38.62
CA GLU A 98 -8.47 -13.12 -38.36
C GLU A 98 -7.86 -11.90 -37.66
N ALA A 99 -8.16 -10.69 -38.14
CA ALA A 99 -7.72 -9.46 -37.50
C ALA A 99 -8.18 -9.37 -36.03
N ALA A 100 -9.39 -9.84 -35.72
CA ALA A 100 -9.87 -9.88 -34.34
C ALA A 100 -9.10 -10.91 -33.47
N VAL A 101 -8.75 -12.08 -34.02
CA VAL A 101 -7.91 -13.05 -33.29
C VAL A 101 -6.53 -12.47 -33.04
N LEU A 102 -5.89 -11.88 -34.06
CA LEU A 102 -4.57 -11.24 -33.94
C LEU A 102 -4.57 -10.12 -32.90
N GLU A 103 -5.59 -9.26 -32.91
CA GLU A 103 -5.77 -8.17 -31.94
C GLU A 103 -5.90 -8.71 -30.50
N GLN A 104 -6.66 -9.79 -30.30
CA GLN A 104 -6.82 -10.37 -28.97
C GLN A 104 -5.50 -10.94 -28.45
N PHE A 105 -4.76 -11.65 -29.29
CA PHE A 105 -3.43 -12.17 -28.97
C PHE A 105 -2.45 -11.05 -28.61
N ASP A 106 -2.42 -9.95 -29.38
CA ASP A 106 -1.59 -8.80 -29.01
C ASP A 106 -2.08 -8.10 -27.73
N CYS A 107 -3.38 -8.04 -27.47
CA CYS A 107 -3.90 -7.41 -26.26
C CYS A 107 -3.57 -8.19 -24.98
N VAL A 108 -3.77 -9.51 -25.01
CA VAL A 108 -3.74 -10.33 -23.79
C VAL A 108 -2.43 -11.09 -23.64
N LEU A 109 -1.92 -11.69 -24.72
CA LEU A 109 -0.69 -12.49 -24.70
C LEU A 109 0.54 -11.71 -25.14
N ARG A 110 0.43 -10.60 -25.87
CA ARG A 110 1.57 -9.76 -26.35
C ARG A 110 2.51 -10.48 -27.32
N ARG A 111 1.97 -11.35 -28.14
CA ARG A 111 2.66 -11.99 -29.27
C ARG A 111 1.63 -12.29 -30.37
N PRO A 112 2.06 -12.49 -31.62
CA PRO A 112 1.20 -13.12 -32.60
C PRO A 112 0.86 -14.57 -32.19
N PRO A 113 -0.33 -15.07 -32.55
CA PRO A 113 -0.63 -16.49 -32.48
C PRO A 113 0.29 -17.26 -33.44
N THR A 114 0.56 -18.52 -33.11
CA THR A 114 1.09 -19.50 -34.05
C THR A 114 0.03 -19.82 -35.12
N GLU A 115 0.44 -20.44 -36.22
CA GLU A 115 -0.49 -20.87 -37.28
C GLU A 115 -1.60 -21.79 -36.74
N ALA A 116 -1.26 -22.67 -35.80
CA ALA A 116 -2.22 -23.58 -35.17
C ALA A 116 -3.21 -22.84 -34.26
N GLU A 117 -2.73 -21.95 -33.39
CA GLU A 117 -3.58 -21.14 -32.50
C GLU A 117 -4.52 -20.23 -33.30
N LEU A 118 -4.01 -19.61 -34.37
CA LEU A 118 -4.81 -18.77 -35.25
C LEU A 118 -5.93 -19.60 -35.90
N ALA A 119 -5.61 -20.75 -36.47
CA ALA A 119 -6.60 -21.63 -37.11
C ALA A 119 -7.66 -22.12 -36.11
N GLU A 120 -7.25 -22.49 -34.90
CA GLU A 120 -8.14 -22.96 -33.84
C GLU A 120 -9.12 -21.87 -33.40
N HIS A 121 -8.62 -20.69 -33.04
CA HIS A 121 -9.46 -19.61 -32.54
C HIS A 121 -10.32 -18.96 -33.63
N LEU A 122 -9.83 -18.93 -34.87
CA LEU A 122 -10.63 -18.53 -36.02
C LEU A 122 -11.80 -19.50 -36.25
N GLY A 123 -11.53 -20.81 -36.22
CA GLY A 123 -12.55 -21.84 -36.33
C GLY A 123 -13.58 -21.76 -35.21
N LEU A 124 -13.14 -21.51 -33.98
CA LEU A 124 -14.02 -21.27 -32.83
C LEU A 124 -14.91 -20.05 -33.05
N LEU A 125 -14.32 -18.92 -33.46
CA LEU A 125 -15.05 -17.67 -33.72
C LEU A 125 -16.11 -17.86 -34.80
N GLN A 126 -15.74 -18.45 -35.95
CA GLN A 126 -16.67 -18.76 -37.04
C GLN A 126 -17.81 -19.66 -36.58
N SER A 127 -17.51 -20.71 -35.83
CA SER A 127 -18.54 -21.63 -35.31
C SER A 127 -19.47 -20.93 -34.32
N ALA A 128 -18.94 -20.09 -33.45
CA ALA A 128 -19.72 -19.36 -32.45
C ALA A 128 -20.62 -18.29 -33.09
N LEU A 129 -20.19 -17.69 -34.21
CA LEU A 129 -21.01 -16.77 -35.01
C LEU A 129 -22.18 -17.45 -35.73
N VAL A 130 -22.08 -18.76 -36.03
CA VAL A 130 -23.21 -19.52 -36.60
C VAL A 130 -24.26 -19.83 -35.52
N LEU A 131 -23.82 -20.11 -34.30
CA LEU A 131 -24.71 -20.51 -33.19
C LEU A 131 -25.33 -19.34 -32.43
N GLY A 132 -24.69 -18.17 -32.45
CA GLY A 132 -25.10 -16.97 -31.71
C GLY A 132 -25.04 -15.71 -32.56
N ASP A 133 -25.25 -14.56 -31.92
CA ASP A 133 -25.03 -13.28 -32.59
C ASP A 133 -23.52 -12.91 -32.62
N ARG A 134 -23.19 -11.83 -33.32
CA ARG A 134 -21.81 -11.33 -33.44
C ARG A 134 -21.15 -11.05 -32.10
N ARG A 135 -21.94 -10.59 -31.13
CA ARG A 135 -21.46 -10.28 -29.79
C ARG A 135 -21.08 -11.54 -29.04
N ILE A 136 -21.96 -12.54 -29.04
CA ILE A 136 -21.74 -13.82 -28.38
C ILE A 136 -20.58 -14.55 -29.05
N GLY A 137 -20.53 -14.58 -30.39
CA GLY A 137 -19.44 -15.21 -31.15
C GLY A 137 -18.09 -14.60 -30.82
N LEU A 138 -17.98 -13.26 -30.89
CA LEU A 138 -16.77 -12.54 -30.51
C LEU A 138 -16.39 -12.78 -29.05
N ARG A 139 -17.36 -12.70 -28.12
CA ARG A 139 -17.12 -12.93 -26.69
C ARG A 139 -16.51 -14.30 -26.42
N GLN A 140 -17.00 -15.35 -27.08
CA GLN A 140 -16.47 -16.71 -26.91
C GLN A 140 -15.00 -16.81 -27.33
N MET A 141 -14.64 -16.21 -28.46
CA MET A 141 -13.23 -16.15 -28.89
C MET A 141 -12.37 -15.38 -27.88
N LEU A 142 -12.82 -14.20 -27.44
CA LEU A 142 -12.09 -13.38 -26.47
C LEU A 142 -11.85 -14.13 -25.15
N VAL A 143 -12.88 -14.83 -24.64
CA VAL A 143 -12.81 -15.66 -23.43
C VAL A 143 -11.84 -16.82 -23.62
N ALA A 144 -11.82 -17.47 -24.77
CA ALA A 144 -10.93 -18.61 -25.02
C ALA A 144 -9.45 -18.22 -24.88
N VAL A 145 -9.03 -17.10 -25.48
CA VAL A 145 -7.63 -16.62 -25.36
C VAL A 145 -7.31 -16.16 -23.93
N LEU A 146 -8.29 -15.64 -23.18
CA LEU A 146 -8.12 -15.28 -21.77
C LEU A 146 -8.00 -16.49 -20.82
N LEU A 147 -8.32 -17.69 -21.30
CA LEU A 147 -8.16 -18.94 -20.55
C LEU A 147 -6.89 -19.69 -20.93
N ASP A 148 -6.10 -19.16 -21.88
CA ASP A 148 -4.80 -19.72 -22.17
C ASP A 148 -3.90 -19.70 -20.93
N SER A 149 -3.15 -20.80 -20.77
CA SER A 149 -2.20 -20.93 -19.66
C SER A 149 -1.22 -19.76 -19.59
N GLU A 150 -0.80 -19.23 -20.74
CA GLU A 150 0.12 -18.10 -20.85
C GLU A 150 -0.48 -16.76 -20.39
N PHE A 151 -1.82 -16.62 -20.35
CA PHE A 151 -2.45 -15.44 -19.75
C PHE A 151 -2.41 -15.49 -18.22
N VAL A 152 -2.49 -16.69 -17.66
CA VAL A 152 -2.61 -16.95 -16.21
C VAL A 152 -1.23 -17.05 -15.55
N TYR A 153 -0.29 -17.68 -16.25
CA TYR A 153 1.04 -17.98 -15.77
C TYR A 153 2.10 -17.13 -16.45
N ARG A 154 3.12 -16.73 -15.68
CA ARG A 154 4.38 -16.26 -16.24
C ARG A 154 5.21 -17.49 -16.61
N LEU A 155 5.40 -17.70 -17.90
CA LEU A 155 6.19 -18.82 -18.43
C LEU A 155 7.68 -18.45 -18.43
N GLU A 156 8.52 -19.37 -17.96
CA GLU A 156 9.98 -19.21 -17.85
C GLU A 156 10.68 -20.49 -18.31
N PHE A 157 10.29 -21.01 -19.47
CA PHE A 157 10.84 -22.26 -20.00
C PHE A 157 12.26 -22.07 -20.54
N GLY A 158 12.59 -20.86 -20.95
CA GLY A 158 13.86 -20.52 -21.57
C GLY A 158 13.97 -20.99 -23.02
N ALA A 159 14.98 -20.45 -23.70
CA ALA A 159 15.37 -20.80 -25.05
C ALA A 159 16.85 -21.16 -25.10
N GLY A 160 17.25 -21.79 -26.21
CA GLY A 160 18.65 -22.16 -26.44
C GLY A 160 19.10 -23.40 -25.65
N PRO A 161 20.43 -23.67 -25.64
CA PRO A 161 20.99 -24.84 -24.98
C PRO A 161 20.89 -24.74 -23.45
N GLU A 162 20.82 -25.89 -22.80
CA GLU A 162 20.95 -25.98 -21.35
C GLU A 162 22.41 -25.72 -20.92
N ASP A 163 22.58 -25.06 -19.77
CA ASP A 163 23.86 -24.95 -19.10
C ASP A 163 24.22 -26.23 -18.33
N GLU A 164 25.37 -26.22 -17.65
CA GLU A 164 25.87 -27.37 -16.86
C GLU A 164 24.94 -27.82 -15.72
N HIS A 165 23.94 -27.01 -15.37
CA HIS A 165 22.95 -27.28 -14.33
C HIS A 165 21.55 -27.55 -14.91
N GLY A 166 21.42 -27.73 -16.22
CA GLY A 166 20.13 -27.97 -16.89
C GLY A 166 19.26 -26.71 -17.01
N ARG A 167 19.81 -25.51 -16.76
CA ARG A 167 19.07 -24.25 -16.84
C ARG A 167 19.16 -23.72 -18.27
N ARG A 168 18.09 -23.09 -18.74
CA ARG A 168 18.06 -22.40 -20.03
C ARG A 168 18.04 -20.89 -19.80
N LEU A 169 18.64 -20.14 -20.72
CA LEU A 169 18.49 -18.68 -20.70
C LEU A 169 17.04 -18.35 -21.04
N LEU A 170 16.43 -17.41 -20.31
CA LEU A 170 15.07 -16.96 -20.63
C LEU A 170 14.98 -16.53 -22.09
N ALA A 171 13.91 -16.93 -22.78
CA ALA A 171 13.65 -16.40 -24.12
C ALA A 171 13.48 -14.88 -24.04
N PRO A 172 13.83 -14.09 -25.08
CA PRO A 172 13.81 -12.62 -25.00
C PRO A 172 12.47 -12.03 -24.48
N ARG A 173 11.36 -12.68 -24.83
CA ARG A 173 10.01 -12.32 -24.36
C ARG A 173 9.81 -12.61 -22.87
N GLU A 174 10.19 -13.80 -22.42
CA GLU A 174 10.15 -14.19 -21.00
C GLU A 174 11.07 -13.27 -20.17
N ALA A 175 12.24 -12.91 -20.72
CA ALA A 175 13.18 -11.97 -20.12
C ALA A 175 12.57 -10.57 -19.93
N ALA A 176 11.84 -10.06 -20.93
CA ALA A 176 11.16 -8.77 -20.83
C ALA A 176 10.08 -8.77 -19.72
N GLU A 177 9.25 -9.81 -19.68
CA GLU A 177 8.27 -9.99 -18.60
C GLU A 177 8.95 -10.12 -17.25
N ALA A 178 10.05 -10.88 -17.20
CA ALA A 178 10.80 -11.11 -15.99
C ALA A 178 11.36 -9.83 -15.39
N LEU A 179 11.99 -9.00 -16.21
CA LEU A 179 12.49 -7.68 -15.83
C LEU A 179 11.35 -6.77 -15.35
N SER A 180 10.28 -6.67 -16.13
CA SER A 180 9.19 -5.74 -15.81
C SER A 180 8.50 -6.10 -14.51
N TYR A 181 8.22 -7.39 -14.31
CA TYR A 181 7.55 -7.88 -13.11
C TYR A 181 8.50 -8.03 -11.91
N ALA A 182 9.81 -8.09 -12.10
CA ALA A 182 10.75 -8.02 -10.98
C ALA A 182 10.78 -6.62 -10.35
N LEU A 183 10.70 -5.58 -11.19
CA LEU A 183 10.84 -4.17 -10.76
C LEU A 183 9.50 -3.48 -10.45
N GLY A 184 8.39 -4.02 -10.95
CA GLY A 184 7.06 -3.47 -10.68
C GLY A 184 5.92 -4.44 -10.99
N ASP A 185 4.71 -3.89 -11.04
CA ASP A 185 3.48 -4.63 -11.35
C ASP A 185 2.87 -4.20 -12.69
N ARG A 186 3.70 -3.62 -13.57
CA ARG A 186 3.32 -3.26 -14.93
C ARG A 186 3.93 -4.27 -15.91
N ARG A 187 3.21 -4.47 -17.01
CA ARG A 187 3.69 -5.23 -18.18
C ARG A 187 4.91 -4.55 -18.81
N PRO A 188 5.74 -5.24 -19.62
CA PRO A 188 6.84 -4.61 -20.35
C PRO A 188 6.41 -3.37 -21.13
N ASP A 189 7.17 -2.28 -21.00
CA ASP A 189 6.95 -1.06 -21.79
C ASP A 189 7.25 -1.30 -23.29
N ALA A 190 6.94 -0.31 -24.12
CA ALA A 190 7.16 -0.43 -25.57
C ALA A 190 8.64 -0.65 -25.92
N GLN A 191 9.57 -0.02 -25.18
CA GLN A 191 10.99 -0.13 -25.42
C GLN A 191 11.54 -1.51 -25.06
N LEU A 192 11.10 -2.09 -23.94
CA LEU A 192 11.49 -3.42 -23.48
C LEU A 192 10.93 -4.50 -24.40
N ARG A 193 9.69 -4.33 -24.90
CA ARG A 193 9.12 -5.22 -25.93
C ARG A 193 9.90 -5.15 -27.24
N ALA A 194 10.29 -3.95 -27.68
CA ALA A 194 11.12 -3.78 -28.86
C ALA A 194 12.50 -4.44 -28.67
N ALA A 195 13.12 -4.27 -27.50
CA ALA A 195 14.38 -4.93 -27.17
C ALA A 195 14.27 -6.46 -27.23
N ALA A 196 13.18 -7.03 -26.71
CA ALA A 196 12.91 -8.46 -26.82
C ALA A 196 12.76 -8.92 -28.28
N ALA A 197 11.97 -8.19 -29.08
CA ALA A 197 11.71 -8.52 -30.48
C ALA A 197 12.97 -8.41 -31.37
N GLU A 198 13.88 -7.52 -31.01
CA GLU A 198 15.14 -7.25 -31.72
C GLU A 198 16.31 -8.15 -31.24
N GLY A 199 16.07 -9.10 -30.34
CA GLY A 199 17.14 -9.97 -29.79
C GLY A 199 18.09 -9.25 -28.84
N ARG A 200 17.71 -8.08 -28.30
CA ARG A 200 18.51 -7.26 -27.37
C ARG A 200 18.21 -7.56 -25.91
N LEU A 201 17.96 -8.84 -25.59
CA LEU A 201 17.75 -9.39 -24.25
C LEU A 201 18.39 -10.79 -24.13
N GLU A 202 19.56 -10.96 -24.76
CA GLU A 202 20.26 -12.25 -24.84
C GLU A 202 21.57 -12.26 -24.04
N THR A 203 22.10 -11.09 -23.70
CA THR A 203 23.40 -10.93 -23.04
C THR A 203 23.27 -10.28 -21.67
N ARG A 204 24.25 -10.49 -20.80
CA ARG A 204 24.29 -9.83 -19.48
C ARG A 204 24.21 -8.31 -19.61
N GLU A 205 24.87 -7.75 -20.62
CA GLU A 205 24.91 -6.33 -20.92
C GLU A 205 23.54 -5.80 -21.33
N ASP A 206 22.73 -6.60 -22.03
CA ASP A 206 21.35 -6.27 -22.36
C ASP A 206 20.47 -6.17 -21.12
N PHE A 207 20.53 -7.18 -20.25
CA PHE A 207 19.77 -7.20 -19.00
C PHE A 207 20.16 -6.02 -18.12
N GLU A 208 21.46 -5.73 -18.00
CA GLU A 208 21.93 -4.58 -17.23
C GLU A 208 21.42 -3.25 -17.80
N ARG A 209 21.50 -3.06 -19.13
CA ARG A 209 21.03 -1.84 -19.80
C ARG A 209 19.54 -1.59 -19.51
N GLU A 210 18.69 -2.58 -19.73
CA GLU A 210 17.25 -2.41 -19.52
C GLU A 210 16.88 -2.29 -18.04
N THR A 211 17.57 -3.02 -17.15
CA THR A 211 17.38 -2.90 -15.70
C THR A 211 17.71 -1.49 -15.21
N ARG A 212 18.86 -0.94 -15.59
CA ARG A 212 19.27 0.42 -15.21
C ARG A 212 18.31 1.47 -15.77
N ARG A 213 17.86 1.29 -17.01
CA ARG A 213 16.87 2.18 -17.63
C ARG A 213 15.57 2.21 -16.84
N LEU A 214 15.02 1.04 -16.50
CA LEU A 214 13.77 0.93 -15.76
C LEU A 214 13.91 1.52 -14.35
N LEU A 215 15.00 1.23 -13.64
CA LEU A 215 15.28 1.79 -12.31
C LEU A 215 15.46 3.32 -12.31
N ALA A 216 15.99 3.89 -13.40
CA ALA A 216 16.17 5.33 -13.55
C ALA A 216 14.85 6.06 -13.86
N ASP A 217 13.85 5.36 -14.39
CA ASP A 217 12.54 5.96 -14.67
C ASP A 217 11.70 6.06 -13.39
N ALA A 218 11.74 7.25 -12.78
CA ALA A 218 11.00 7.52 -11.55
C ALA A 218 9.48 7.52 -11.71
N ALA A 219 8.95 7.57 -12.94
CA ALA A 219 7.53 7.74 -13.22
C ALA A 219 6.84 6.44 -13.66
N TYR A 220 7.56 5.55 -14.35
CA TYR A 220 6.97 4.38 -15.00
C TYR A 220 6.26 3.46 -14.00
N TYR A 221 6.92 3.10 -12.90
CA TYR A 221 6.34 2.27 -11.83
C TYR A 221 5.72 3.07 -10.69
N HIS A 222 5.75 4.41 -10.76
CA HIS A 222 5.33 5.26 -9.66
C HIS A 222 3.91 4.92 -9.17
N GLY A 223 3.76 4.72 -7.87
CA GLY A 223 2.47 4.38 -7.28
C GLY A 223 2.51 4.20 -5.77
N PRO A 224 1.35 3.95 -5.15
CA PRO A 224 1.25 3.69 -3.72
C PRO A 224 1.84 2.33 -3.34
N ILE A 225 2.51 2.27 -2.19
CA ILE A 225 3.10 1.03 -1.67
C ILE A 225 2.01 0.08 -1.20
N ASP A 226 0.96 0.57 -0.54
CA ASP A 226 -0.18 -0.26 -0.16
C ASP A 226 -1.48 0.55 -0.14
N PRO A 227 -2.24 0.54 -1.23
CA PRO A 227 -3.48 1.29 -1.33
C PRO A 227 -4.58 0.74 -0.41
N SER A 228 -4.42 -0.46 0.19
CA SER A 228 -5.41 -1.00 1.13
C SER A 228 -5.46 -0.23 2.46
N LEU A 229 -4.43 0.58 2.73
CA LEU A 229 -4.38 1.48 3.88
C LEU A 229 -5.04 2.84 3.61
N ASP A 230 -5.39 3.16 2.35
CA ASP A 230 -5.94 4.45 1.97
C ASP A 230 -7.30 4.71 2.63
N GLY A 231 -7.47 5.95 3.10
CA GLY A 231 -8.67 6.42 3.79
C GLY A 231 -9.15 7.76 3.25
N LYS A 232 -10.04 8.41 4.00
CA LYS A 232 -10.63 9.70 3.61
C LYS A 232 -9.64 10.86 3.76
N HIS A 233 -8.78 10.79 4.77
CA HIS A 233 -7.81 11.80 5.18
C HIS A 233 -6.36 11.26 5.15
N TYR A 234 -6.17 10.00 4.77
CA TYR A 234 -4.89 9.32 4.76
C TYR A 234 -4.68 8.65 3.40
N GLN A 235 -3.44 8.71 2.91
CA GLN A 235 -2.99 8.05 1.70
C GLN A 235 -1.69 7.32 1.99
N SER A 236 -1.55 6.13 1.42
CA SER A 236 -0.35 5.32 1.48
C SER A 236 0.82 6.05 0.86
N ASN A 237 2.02 5.79 1.39
CA ASN A 237 3.23 6.40 0.84
C ASN A 237 3.42 5.93 -0.61
N ALA A 238 3.78 6.85 -1.49
CA ALA A 238 4.05 6.56 -2.90
C ALA A 238 5.55 6.68 -3.17
N THR A 239 6.05 5.87 -4.09
CA THR A 239 7.46 5.85 -4.48
C THR A 239 7.56 5.51 -5.96
N SER A 240 8.73 5.76 -6.56
CA SER A 240 9.02 5.44 -7.96
C SER A 240 8.89 3.94 -8.24
N HIS A 241 9.31 3.08 -7.30
CA HIS A 241 9.35 1.63 -7.46
C HIS A 241 8.70 0.90 -6.26
N PRO A 242 7.35 0.86 -6.19
CA PRO A 242 6.64 0.31 -5.03
C PRO A 242 7.00 -1.14 -4.72
N LYS A 243 7.33 -1.93 -5.74
CA LYS A 243 7.66 -3.35 -5.59
C LYS A 243 8.95 -3.59 -4.80
N LEU A 244 9.95 -2.71 -4.95
CA LEU A 244 11.19 -2.78 -4.18
C LEU A 244 10.91 -2.58 -2.69
N VAL A 245 10.03 -1.63 -2.33
CA VAL A 245 9.61 -1.43 -0.94
C VAL A 245 8.75 -2.61 -0.46
N ARG A 246 7.86 -3.14 -1.31
CA ARG A 246 7.03 -4.32 -0.99
C ARG A 246 7.85 -5.57 -0.73
N PHE A 247 8.97 -5.76 -1.41
CA PHE A 247 9.90 -6.84 -1.08
C PHE A 247 10.31 -6.79 0.40
N PHE A 248 10.70 -5.63 0.92
CA PHE A 248 11.07 -5.48 2.33
C PHE A 248 9.85 -5.62 3.27
N ARG A 249 8.67 -5.15 2.85
CA ARG A 249 7.40 -5.41 3.57
C ARG A 249 7.15 -6.90 3.77
N GLU A 250 7.32 -7.68 2.73
CA GLU A 250 7.09 -9.13 2.72
C GLU A 250 8.19 -9.88 3.45
N PHE A 251 9.45 -9.49 3.23
CA PHE A 251 10.60 -10.08 3.89
C PHE A 251 10.49 -9.95 5.42
N PHE A 252 10.31 -8.73 5.92
CA PHE A 252 10.17 -8.47 7.36
C PHE A 252 8.77 -8.82 7.89
N GLY A 253 7.75 -8.88 7.04
CA GLY A 253 6.40 -9.29 7.42
C GLY A 253 5.66 -8.31 8.34
N TYR A 254 6.13 -7.07 8.50
CA TYR A 254 5.51 -6.09 9.41
C TYR A 254 4.05 -5.71 9.06
N PRO A 255 3.55 -5.79 7.80
CA PRO A 255 2.13 -5.55 7.52
C PRO A 255 1.17 -6.53 8.22
N ALA A 256 1.66 -7.70 8.63
CA ALA A 256 0.87 -8.68 9.37
C ALA A 256 0.42 -8.18 10.75
N ALA A 257 0.90 -7.03 11.22
CA ALA A 257 0.41 -6.38 12.44
C ALA A 257 -1.12 -6.19 12.44
N THR A 258 -1.70 -5.90 11.27
CA THR A 258 -3.16 -5.76 11.11
C THR A 258 -3.92 -7.07 11.25
N LYS A 259 -3.25 -8.22 11.06
CA LYS A 259 -3.86 -9.57 11.14
C LYS A 259 -3.94 -10.09 12.58
N VAL A 260 -3.14 -9.55 13.50
CA VAL A 260 -3.18 -9.92 14.93
C VAL A 260 -4.53 -9.55 15.56
N PHE A 261 -5.09 -8.43 15.15
CA PHE A 261 -6.40 -7.95 15.61
C PHE A 261 -7.51 -8.58 14.77
N LYS A 262 -8.14 -9.62 15.33
CA LYS A 262 -9.22 -10.37 14.66
C LYS A 262 -10.49 -9.53 14.55
N ASP A 263 -11.33 -9.91 13.57
CA ASP A 263 -12.65 -9.33 13.29
C ASP A 263 -12.68 -7.81 12.97
N PRO A 264 -12.00 -7.37 11.89
CA PRO A 264 -12.06 -5.99 11.43
C PRO A 264 -13.48 -5.46 11.19
N PRO A 265 -14.44 -6.24 10.63
CA PRO A 265 -15.81 -5.76 10.43
C PRO A 265 -16.49 -5.37 11.75
N ARG A 266 -16.36 -6.18 12.81
CA ARG A 266 -16.92 -5.86 14.13
C ARG A 266 -16.22 -4.66 14.80
N ALA A 267 -14.95 -4.45 14.48
CA ALA A 267 -14.21 -3.27 14.92
C ALA A 267 -14.41 -2.05 13.99
N GLU A 268 -15.33 -2.10 13.02
CA GLU A 268 -15.53 -1.05 12.00
C GLU A 268 -14.21 -0.60 11.32
N GLY A 269 -13.29 -1.52 11.11
CA GLY A 269 -11.98 -1.25 10.52
C GLY A 269 -11.02 -0.44 11.40
N LEU A 270 -11.32 -0.23 12.68
CA LEU A 270 -10.54 0.61 13.62
C LEU A 270 -9.04 0.30 13.56
N TYR A 271 -8.65 -0.98 13.65
CA TYR A 271 -7.23 -1.37 13.71
C TYR A 271 -6.50 -1.33 12.37
N ARG A 272 -7.23 -1.28 11.25
CA ARG A 272 -6.65 -1.22 9.90
C ARG A 272 -6.50 0.21 9.40
N ASN A 273 -7.47 1.06 9.72
CA ASN A 273 -7.49 2.43 9.25
C ASN A 273 -6.48 3.28 10.03
N PRO A 274 -5.44 3.86 9.39
CA PRO A 274 -4.47 4.72 10.06
C PRO A 274 -5.10 5.96 10.72
N GLU A 275 -6.26 6.43 10.22
CA GLU A 275 -7.00 7.59 10.75
C GLU A 275 -7.87 7.28 11.96
N ARG A 276 -8.19 6.01 12.20
CA ARG A 276 -9.06 5.62 13.31
C ARG A 276 -8.18 5.15 14.46
N GLY A 277 -8.55 5.51 15.69
CA GLY A 277 -7.98 4.94 16.91
C GLY A 277 -7.04 5.87 17.69
N THR A 278 -7.07 5.71 19.01
CA THR A 278 -6.46 6.63 19.97
C THR A 278 -4.98 6.36 20.27
N ASN A 279 -4.45 5.20 19.90
CA ASN A 279 -3.10 4.75 20.26
C ASN A 279 -2.43 4.09 19.06
N ALA A 280 -1.99 4.87 18.06
CA ALA A 280 -1.26 4.40 16.86
C ALA A 280 -1.67 3.01 16.37
N THR A 281 -2.78 2.93 15.62
CA THR A 281 -3.29 1.65 15.12
C THR A 281 -2.26 0.89 14.31
N PRO A 282 -2.37 -0.44 14.18
CA PRO A 282 -1.49 -1.22 13.33
C PRO A 282 -1.30 -0.61 11.94
N GLY A 283 -2.37 -0.09 11.32
CA GLY A 283 -2.27 0.67 10.07
C GLY A 283 -1.34 1.88 10.13
N ARG A 284 -1.41 2.69 11.20
CA ARG A 284 -0.50 3.83 11.43
C ARG A 284 0.95 3.38 11.62
N LEU A 285 1.17 2.32 12.41
CA LEU A 285 2.52 1.80 12.64
C LEU A 285 3.14 1.23 11.36
N ILE A 286 2.33 0.57 10.52
CA ILE A 286 2.76 0.09 9.20
C ILE A 286 3.18 1.29 8.33
N HIS A 287 2.40 2.37 8.33
CA HIS A 287 2.75 3.58 7.59
C HIS A 287 4.10 4.18 8.02
N GLU A 288 4.32 4.33 9.33
CA GLU A 288 5.59 4.83 9.87
C GLU A 288 6.77 3.96 9.41
N THR A 289 6.57 2.63 9.41
CA THR A 289 7.56 1.68 8.91
C THR A 289 7.79 1.83 7.42
N ASP A 290 6.72 1.96 6.63
CA ASP A 290 6.81 2.13 5.18
C ASP A 290 7.63 3.38 4.84
N ARG A 291 7.47 4.48 5.58
CA ARG A 291 8.28 5.69 5.36
C ARG A 291 9.74 5.50 5.70
N MET A 292 10.05 4.79 6.78
CA MET A 292 11.42 4.40 7.13
C MET A 292 12.04 3.53 6.01
N VAL A 293 11.33 2.49 5.56
CA VAL A 293 11.80 1.58 4.52
C VAL A 293 11.97 2.33 3.20
N THR A 294 11.00 3.13 2.77
CA THR A 294 11.08 3.92 1.54
C THR A 294 12.30 4.84 1.54
N ARG A 295 12.51 5.62 2.61
CA ARG A 295 13.67 6.51 2.72
C ARG A 295 14.99 5.77 2.58
N ILE A 296 15.12 4.60 3.22
CA ILE A 296 16.36 3.82 3.18
C ILE A 296 16.57 3.16 1.81
N VAL A 297 15.50 2.64 1.19
CA VAL A 297 15.55 2.02 -0.14
C VAL A 297 15.88 3.06 -1.21
N GLU A 298 15.27 4.25 -1.16
CA GLU A 298 15.52 5.34 -2.11
C GLU A 298 16.92 5.96 -1.96
N ALA A 299 17.50 5.92 -0.75
CA ALA A 299 18.89 6.33 -0.55
C ALA A 299 19.90 5.33 -1.16
N ASP A 300 19.49 4.08 -1.36
CA ASP A 300 20.26 2.98 -1.98
C ASP A 300 21.70 2.83 -1.41
N GLN A 301 21.85 2.96 -0.11
CA GLN A 301 23.14 2.89 0.58
C GLN A 301 23.06 1.94 1.78
N ALA A 302 23.82 0.84 1.70
CA ALA A 302 23.86 -0.20 2.72
C ALA A 302 22.45 -0.60 3.21
N VAL A 303 21.49 -0.68 2.28
CA VAL A 303 20.04 -0.71 2.56
C VAL A 303 19.68 -1.68 3.68
N PHE A 304 20.16 -2.92 3.59
CA PHE A 304 19.84 -3.95 4.57
C PHE A 304 20.47 -3.68 5.94
N GLU A 305 21.71 -3.20 5.99
CA GLU A 305 22.38 -2.81 7.22
C GLU A 305 21.65 -1.64 7.90
N THR A 306 21.31 -0.60 7.13
CA THR A 306 20.58 0.57 7.63
C THR A 306 19.19 0.19 8.13
N LEU A 307 18.47 -0.70 7.45
CA LEU A 307 17.18 -1.23 7.92
C LEU A 307 17.28 -1.95 9.26
N LEU A 308 18.39 -2.64 9.52
CA LEU A 308 18.60 -3.38 10.77
C LEU A 308 19.21 -2.52 11.89
N LEU A 309 19.93 -1.45 11.54
CA LEU A 309 20.77 -0.71 12.49
C LEU A 309 20.38 0.76 12.69
N SER A 310 19.52 1.36 11.87
CA SER A 310 19.13 2.77 12.04
C SER A 310 18.41 2.98 13.37
N ASP A 311 18.75 4.04 14.11
CA ASP A 311 18.01 4.47 15.29
C ASP A 311 17.08 5.66 15.01
N GLU A 312 16.92 6.02 13.73
CA GLU A 312 16.02 7.07 13.25
C GLU A 312 14.64 6.50 12.90
N PHE A 313 13.60 7.10 13.47
CA PHE A 313 12.21 6.66 13.31
C PHE A 313 11.30 7.82 12.93
N PHE A 314 10.24 7.49 12.20
CA PHE A 314 9.09 8.37 12.03
C PHE A 314 8.07 8.06 13.13
N VAL A 315 7.62 9.08 13.84
CA VAL A 315 6.55 8.97 14.84
C VAL A 315 5.55 10.04 14.54
N TYR A 316 4.39 9.63 14.03
CA TYR A 316 3.30 10.51 13.64
C TYR A 316 3.80 11.76 12.88
N HIS A 317 4.34 11.55 11.69
CA HIS A 317 4.72 12.64 10.81
C HIS A 317 3.56 12.96 9.88
N ASP A 318 2.76 13.96 10.24
CA ASP A 318 1.53 14.34 9.51
C ASP A 318 1.76 15.41 8.45
N LYS A 319 2.93 16.05 8.47
CA LYS A 319 3.38 17.11 7.56
C LYS A 319 4.84 16.86 7.23
N ASP A 320 5.30 17.30 6.06
CA ASP A 320 6.73 17.40 5.81
C ASP A 320 7.40 18.39 6.78
N ASP A 321 8.73 18.31 6.87
CA ASP A 321 9.52 19.04 7.86
C ASP A 321 9.39 20.56 7.71
N GLU A 322 9.29 21.07 6.47
CA GLU A 322 9.17 22.49 6.17
C GLU A 322 7.80 23.03 6.58
N ALA A 323 6.73 22.35 6.17
CA ALA A 323 5.37 22.68 6.57
C ALA A 323 5.17 22.58 8.09
N GLY A 324 5.76 21.56 8.73
CA GLY A 324 5.77 21.41 10.18
C GLY A 324 6.47 22.57 10.87
N ALA A 325 7.67 22.95 10.42
CA ALA A 325 8.43 24.08 10.96
C ALA A 325 7.67 25.41 10.80
N GLN A 326 7.04 25.63 9.65
CA GLN A 326 6.23 26.83 9.39
C GLN A 326 5.04 26.94 10.35
N VAL A 327 4.32 25.85 10.59
CA VAL A 327 3.21 25.80 11.57
C VAL A 327 3.71 26.17 12.97
N ILE A 328 4.83 25.61 13.41
CA ILE A 328 5.41 25.92 14.72
C ILE A 328 5.86 27.38 14.82
N ALA A 329 6.43 27.95 13.76
CA ALA A 329 6.84 29.36 13.72
C ALA A 329 5.64 30.31 13.84
N GLU A 330 4.56 30.03 13.11
CA GLU A 330 3.31 30.81 13.20
C GLU A 330 2.69 30.75 14.60
N TRP A 331 2.60 29.56 15.18
CA TRP A 331 2.05 29.36 16.53
C TRP A 331 2.91 30.01 17.60
N ARG A 332 4.24 29.93 17.49
CA ARG A 332 5.17 30.60 18.41
C ARG A 332 5.03 32.12 18.31
N SER A 333 4.92 32.67 17.10
CA SER A 333 4.69 34.11 16.87
C SER A 333 3.41 34.60 17.56
N MET A 334 2.32 33.82 17.49
CA MET A 334 1.09 34.12 18.24
C MET A 334 1.34 34.12 19.74
N TYR A 335 1.94 33.06 20.28
CA TYR A 335 2.15 32.92 21.72
C TYR A 335 3.05 34.02 22.28
N ASP A 336 4.19 34.29 21.65
CA ASP A 336 5.14 35.31 22.12
C ASP A 336 4.54 36.71 22.11
N ARG A 337 3.65 37.01 21.16
CA ARG A 337 2.95 38.30 21.10
C ARG A 337 1.87 38.44 22.16
N LEU A 338 1.20 37.35 22.53
CA LEU A 338 -0.06 37.40 23.31
C LEU A 338 0.05 36.85 24.73
N LYS A 339 1.14 36.16 25.10
CA LYS A 339 1.27 35.49 26.41
C LYS A 339 1.10 36.42 27.62
N ASP A 340 1.52 37.69 27.49
CA ASP A 340 1.47 38.69 28.56
C ASP A 340 0.21 39.58 28.52
N THR A 341 -0.73 39.29 27.62
CA THR A 341 -2.02 40.00 27.54
C THR A 341 -3.01 39.44 28.57
N PRO A 342 -4.14 40.13 28.88
CA PRO A 342 -5.17 39.59 29.77
C PRO A 342 -6.02 38.49 29.12
N TRP A 343 -5.43 37.60 28.31
CA TRP A 343 -6.14 36.56 27.55
C TRP A 343 -6.92 35.57 28.42
N ARG A 344 -6.60 35.45 29.72
CA ARG A 344 -7.34 34.61 30.68
C ARG A 344 -8.59 35.28 31.23
N THR A 345 -8.52 36.59 31.49
CA THR A 345 -9.59 37.34 32.15
C THR A 345 -10.47 38.08 31.15
N GLU A 346 -9.89 38.57 30.06
CA GLU A 346 -10.52 39.39 29.03
C GLU A 346 -10.25 38.85 27.60
N PRO A 347 -10.52 37.55 27.33
CA PRO A 347 -10.16 36.92 26.05
C PRO A 347 -10.84 37.53 24.82
N GLN A 348 -12.05 38.08 24.97
CA GLN A 348 -12.77 38.70 23.86
C GLN A 348 -12.05 39.98 23.41
N GLN A 349 -11.63 40.82 24.37
CA GLN A 349 -10.91 42.05 24.07
C GLN A 349 -9.59 41.75 23.34
N VAL A 350 -8.80 40.81 23.87
CA VAL A 350 -7.52 40.42 23.24
C VAL A 350 -7.75 39.85 21.84
N LEU A 351 -8.78 39.02 21.65
CA LEU A 351 -9.13 38.49 20.33
C LEU A 351 -9.47 39.61 19.34
N ASP A 352 -10.29 40.57 19.74
CA ASP A 352 -10.75 41.67 18.87
C ASP A 352 -9.58 42.62 18.51
N GLU A 353 -8.74 42.97 19.48
CA GLU A 353 -7.57 43.85 19.26
C GLU A 353 -6.52 43.23 18.33
N HIS A 354 -6.42 41.90 18.30
CA HIS A 354 -5.40 41.17 17.55
C HIS A 354 -5.94 40.37 16.36
N LEU A 355 -7.22 40.50 16.01
CA LEU A 355 -7.89 39.66 15.02
C LEU A 355 -7.20 39.67 13.65
N GLU A 356 -6.78 40.83 13.15
CA GLU A 356 -6.13 40.94 11.84
C GLU A 356 -4.76 40.24 11.81
N PHE A 357 -4.01 40.31 12.90
CA PHE A 357 -2.77 39.55 13.04
C PHE A 357 -3.07 38.04 13.09
N LEU A 358 -4.06 37.62 13.87
CA LEU A 358 -4.42 36.19 14.00
C LEU A 358 -4.91 35.59 12.67
N LYS A 359 -5.67 36.34 11.87
CA LYS A 359 -6.08 35.94 10.51
C LYS A 359 -4.91 35.81 9.55
N SER A 360 -3.82 36.55 9.78
CA SER A 360 -2.62 36.48 8.94
C SER A 360 -1.83 35.17 9.13
N LEU A 361 -2.18 34.34 10.11
CA LEU A 361 -1.55 33.06 10.42
C LEU A 361 -2.42 31.89 9.89
N PRO A 362 -2.11 31.33 8.70
CA PRO A 362 -2.97 30.34 8.05
C PRO A 362 -3.17 29.04 8.86
N SER A 363 -2.17 28.65 9.65
CA SER A 363 -2.22 27.42 10.45
C SER A 363 -3.29 27.42 11.55
N LEU A 364 -3.69 28.59 12.05
CA LEU A 364 -4.69 28.74 13.11
C LEU A 364 -6.13 28.68 12.59
N ARG A 365 -6.35 29.07 11.33
CA ARG A 365 -7.67 29.13 10.67
C ARG A 365 -8.71 29.98 11.41
N LEU A 366 -8.27 30.98 12.19
CA LEU A 366 -9.15 31.92 12.88
C LEU A 366 -9.83 32.86 11.88
N LYS A 367 -11.11 33.19 12.13
CA LYS A 367 -11.98 33.99 11.25
C LYS A 367 -12.73 35.03 12.07
N ASP A 368 -13.44 35.95 11.41
CA ASP A 368 -14.32 36.92 12.09
C ASP A 368 -15.36 36.27 13.03
N ALA A 369 -15.82 35.07 12.69
CA ALA A 369 -16.77 34.31 13.49
C ALA A 369 -16.11 33.43 14.58
N SER A 370 -14.77 33.45 14.70
CA SER A 370 -14.07 32.70 15.74
C SER A 370 -14.44 33.24 17.11
N LYS A 371 -14.57 32.32 18.07
CA LYS A 371 -15.01 32.63 19.42
C LYS A 371 -13.81 32.71 20.37
N PRO A 372 -13.91 33.49 21.46
CA PRO A 372 -12.82 33.59 22.44
C PRO A 372 -12.42 32.23 23.03
N GLY A 373 -13.33 31.25 23.09
CA GLY A 373 -13.01 29.90 23.56
C GLY A 373 -12.00 29.16 22.65
N GLU A 374 -12.06 29.35 21.33
CA GLU A 374 -11.08 28.76 20.40
C GLU A 374 -9.69 29.38 20.61
N PHE A 375 -9.64 30.71 20.75
CA PHE A 375 -8.42 31.47 21.06
C PHE A 375 -7.79 31.04 22.41
N VAL A 376 -8.59 30.95 23.47
CA VAL A 376 -8.15 30.50 24.80
C VAL A 376 -7.57 29.08 24.75
N ASN A 377 -8.18 28.18 23.98
CA ASN A 377 -7.64 26.82 23.81
C ASN A 377 -6.22 26.82 23.23
N PHE A 378 -5.96 27.66 22.22
CA PHE A 378 -4.62 27.83 21.65
C PHE A 378 -3.65 28.38 22.69
N MET A 379 -4.03 29.41 23.45
CA MET A 379 -3.16 30.01 24.47
C MET A 379 -2.75 29.01 25.56
N HIS A 380 -3.68 28.22 26.08
CA HIS A 380 -3.35 27.15 27.03
C HIS A 380 -2.46 26.06 26.42
N TYR A 381 -2.73 25.66 25.17
CA TYR A 381 -1.91 24.67 24.48
C TYR A 381 -0.46 25.15 24.28
N PHE A 382 -0.30 26.43 23.94
CA PHE A 382 1.00 27.07 23.76
C PHE A 382 1.73 27.32 25.07
N GLU A 383 1.00 27.65 26.15
CA GLU A 383 1.59 27.74 27.48
C GLU A 383 2.13 26.39 27.97
N GLU A 384 1.41 25.30 27.77
CA GLU A 384 1.86 23.94 28.13
C GLU A 384 2.96 23.39 27.21
N SER A 385 3.31 24.12 26.15
CA SER A 385 4.40 23.75 25.22
C SER A 385 5.49 24.81 25.19
N PHE A 386 5.32 25.88 24.42
CA PHE A 386 6.28 26.98 24.31
C PHE A 386 6.61 27.63 25.65
N GLY A 387 5.60 27.81 26.53
CA GLY A 387 5.80 28.36 27.88
C GLY A 387 6.72 27.50 28.76
N GLN A 388 6.83 26.20 28.46
CA GLN A 388 7.73 25.24 29.11
C GLN A 388 9.01 24.97 28.29
N GLY A 389 9.27 25.74 27.23
CA GLY A 389 10.42 25.57 26.35
C GLY A 389 10.33 24.39 25.39
N ARG A 390 9.11 23.87 25.12
CA ARG A 390 8.86 22.69 24.29
C ARG A 390 8.21 23.04 22.97
N THR A 391 8.25 22.09 22.05
CA THR A 391 7.59 22.16 20.75
C THR A 391 6.27 21.40 20.79
N PRO A 392 5.13 22.06 20.51
CA PRO A 392 3.84 21.39 20.45
C PRO A 392 3.77 20.45 19.24
N PHE A 393 2.85 19.50 19.31
CA PHE A 393 2.50 18.67 18.17
C PHE A 393 1.81 19.49 17.07
N THR A 394 2.16 19.25 15.80
CA THR A 394 1.70 19.99 14.60
C THR A 394 0.21 19.83 14.25
N THR A 395 -0.56 19.14 15.10
CA THR A 395 -2.03 19.07 15.02
C THR A 395 -2.64 19.39 16.38
N VAL A 396 -3.66 20.26 16.39
CA VAL A 396 -4.30 20.69 17.64
C VAL A 396 -5.16 19.59 18.29
N PRO A 397 -5.20 19.51 19.63
CA PRO A 397 -5.91 18.45 20.36
C PRO A 397 -7.43 18.37 20.19
N TRP A 398 -8.05 19.43 19.67
CA TRP A 398 -9.49 19.53 19.41
C TRP A 398 -9.87 19.47 17.93
N ALA A 399 -8.91 19.15 17.04
CA ALA A 399 -9.22 18.95 15.63
C ALA A 399 -10.20 17.78 15.44
N HIS A 400 -11.15 17.90 14.51
CA HIS A 400 -12.08 16.82 14.19
C HIS A 400 -11.31 15.56 13.74
N GLY A 401 -11.60 14.42 14.36
CA GLY A 401 -10.90 13.16 14.11
C GLY A 401 -9.60 13.00 14.88
N TYR A 402 -9.16 14.01 15.63
CA TYR A 402 -8.01 13.89 16.52
C TYR A 402 -8.37 13.07 17.76
N THR A 403 -7.95 11.81 17.74
CA THR A 403 -8.08 10.91 18.91
C THR A 403 -6.72 10.46 19.42
N PHE A 404 -5.64 10.97 18.84
CA PHE A 404 -4.32 10.38 18.92
C PHE A 404 -3.61 10.74 20.22
N HIS A 405 -3.20 9.72 20.97
CA HIS A 405 -2.23 9.76 22.06
C HIS A 405 -0.97 9.03 21.58
N HIS A 406 0.16 9.74 21.53
CA HIS A 406 1.07 9.51 20.39
C HIS A 406 2.11 8.43 20.59
N ALA A 407 2.38 7.93 21.80
CA ALA A 407 3.64 7.23 21.97
C ALA A 407 3.77 6.12 23.02
N PRO A 408 2.70 5.46 23.53
CA PRO A 408 2.92 4.30 24.40
C PRO A 408 3.85 3.26 23.77
N PHE A 409 3.73 3.04 22.46
CA PHE A 409 4.55 2.07 21.74
C PHE A 409 6.01 2.44 21.64
N TYR A 410 6.36 3.73 21.71
CA TYR A 410 7.73 4.23 21.65
C TYR A 410 8.27 4.61 23.03
N ASN A 411 7.47 4.52 24.09
CA ASN A 411 7.76 5.02 25.43
C ASN A 411 8.09 6.53 25.46
N LEU A 412 7.52 7.32 24.55
CA LEU A 412 7.66 8.79 24.60
C LEU A 412 6.57 9.39 25.49
N PRO A 413 6.75 10.62 25.99
CA PRO A 413 5.73 11.29 26.78
C PRO A 413 4.40 11.37 26.03
N ARG A 414 3.32 11.47 26.80
CA ARG A 414 1.99 11.68 26.23
C ARG A 414 1.87 13.08 25.63
N THR A 415 0.75 13.28 24.96
CA THR A 415 0.34 14.54 24.38
C THR A 415 -1.09 14.87 24.79
N PRO A 416 -1.53 16.13 24.59
CA PRO A 416 -2.79 16.56 25.15
C PRO A 416 -3.97 15.82 24.53
N ALA A 417 -4.92 15.44 25.39
CA ALA A 417 -6.14 14.76 25.01
C ALA A 417 -7.19 15.71 24.46
N ILE A 418 -8.10 15.18 23.63
CA ILE A 418 -9.34 15.89 23.32
C ILE A 418 -10.09 16.23 24.61
N GLY A 419 -10.56 17.46 24.72
CA GLY A 419 -11.22 17.97 25.93
C GLY A 419 -10.28 18.55 27.00
N ARG A 420 -8.95 18.48 26.84
CA ARG A 420 -7.98 19.07 27.81
C ARG A 420 -8.22 20.56 28.07
N TYR A 421 -8.51 21.32 27.01
CA TYR A 421 -8.56 22.79 27.04
C TYR A 421 -9.98 23.37 27.14
N GLY A 422 -11.01 22.53 27.08
CA GLY A 422 -12.40 22.97 27.09
C GLY A 422 -13.01 23.15 25.69
N SER A 423 -14.18 23.78 25.64
CA SER A 423 -14.98 23.91 24.42
C SER A 423 -14.66 25.19 23.66
N TRP A 424 -14.36 25.07 22.35
CA TRP A 424 -14.19 26.23 21.47
C TRP A 424 -15.41 27.17 21.46
N LYS A 425 -16.59 26.66 21.83
CA LYS A 425 -17.85 27.43 21.84
C LYS A 425 -18.04 28.30 23.08
N SER A 426 -17.29 28.10 24.15
CA SER A 426 -17.54 28.76 25.43
C SER A 426 -16.28 28.89 26.29
N THR A 427 -16.12 30.08 26.87
CA THR A 427 -15.10 30.40 27.87
C THR A 427 -15.49 29.97 29.29
N LYS A 428 -16.64 29.32 29.48
CA LYS A 428 -17.12 28.85 30.81
C LYS A 428 -16.16 27.85 31.49
N TYR A 429 -15.21 27.29 30.73
CA TYR A 429 -14.20 26.34 31.21
C TYR A 429 -12.83 27.01 31.51
N LEU A 430 -12.78 28.35 31.60
CA LEU A 430 -11.62 29.16 32.03
C LEU A 430 -11.24 28.95 33.52
N ALA A 431 -11.22 27.71 34.01
CA ALA A 431 -10.58 27.43 35.29
C ALA A 431 -9.05 27.47 35.12
N ASP A 432 -8.31 27.78 36.19
CA ASP A 432 -6.85 27.65 36.22
C ASP A 432 -6.45 26.22 35.85
N LEU A 433 -6.09 26.07 34.58
CA LEU A 433 -5.71 24.80 34.00
C LEU A 433 -4.31 24.49 34.51
N GLU A 434 -4.21 23.68 35.56
CA GLU A 434 -2.91 23.28 36.14
C GLU A 434 -1.97 22.79 35.03
N PRO A 435 -0.83 23.49 34.76
CA PRO A 435 0.03 23.17 33.65
C PRO A 435 0.54 21.73 33.73
N ARG A 436 0.46 21.02 32.60
CA ARG A 436 1.00 19.67 32.45
C ARG A 436 2.13 19.65 31.45
N GLU A 437 3.07 18.75 31.70
CA GLU A 437 4.14 18.44 30.77
C GLU A 437 3.65 17.44 29.70
N PHE A 438 3.97 17.75 28.44
CA PHE A 438 3.70 16.92 27.28
C PHE A 438 4.97 16.68 26.46
N TRP A 439 4.88 15.77 25.50
CA TRP A 439 5.96 15.43 24.58
C TRP A 439 6.49 16.68 23.87
N ASP A 440 7.80 16.86 23.93
CA ASP A 440 8.52 17.80 23.07
C ASP A 440 8.64 17.18 21.67
N TYR A 441 7.75 17.60 20.77
CA TYR A 441 7.57 16.99 19.47
C TYR A 441 8.67 17.44 18.47
N PRO A 442 9.46 16.51 17.90
CA PRO A 442 10.42 16.85 16.85
C PRO A 442 9.70 17.03 15.51
N THR A 443 9.70 18.27 14.99
CA THR A 443 9.14 18.58 13.66
C THR A 443 9.99 18.04 12.52
N ALA A 444 11.32 18.02 12.70
CA ALA A 444 12.24 17.39 11.76
C ALA A 444 12.24 15.88 11.99
N GLN A 445 11.86 15.11 10.98
CA GLN A 445 11.81 13.65 11.05
C GLN A 445 12.47 12.98 9.82
N PRO A 446 13.08 11.80 9.98
CA PRO A 446 13.05 10.96 11.17
C PRO A 446 13.97 11.49 12.27
N PHE A 447 13.76 11.03 13.51
CA PHE A 447 14.56 11.42 14.66
C PHE A 447 14.97 10.19 15.47
N ARG A 448 16.01 10.35 16.28
CA ARG A 448 16.55 9.25 17.10
C ARG A 448 15.60 8.86 18.22
N ILE A 449 15.29 7.57 18.34
CA ILE A 449 14.56 7.03 19.50
C ILE A 449 15.50 6.22 20.39
N ALA A 450 15.59 6.61 21.66
CA ALA A 450 16.39 5.89 22.64
C ALA A 450 15.94 4.42 22.78
N HIS A 451 16.91 3.52 22.91
CA HIS A 451 16.70 2.08 23.09
C HIS A 451 15.97 1.37 21.93
N ARG A 452 15.92 1.98 20.74
CA ARG A 452 15.44 1.34 19.51
C ARG A 452 16.51 1.36 18.45
N LYS A 453 16.51 0.30 17.63
CA LYS A 453 17.47 0.09 16.56
C LYS A 453 16.89 -0.83 15.49
N GLY A 454 16.74 -0.30 14.29
CA GLY A 454 16.25 -0.99 13.11
C GLY A 454 14.80 -1.44 13.17
N ILE A 455 14.36 -1.99 12.05
CA ILE A 455 13.00 -2.47 11.83
C ILE A 455 12.59 -3.58 12.79
N LEU A 456 13.54 -4.38 13.28
CA LEU A 456 13.29 -5.45 14.26
C LEU A 456 12.91 -4.93 15.66
N THR A 457 13.05 -3.63 15.90
CA THR A 457 12.55 -2.96 17.11
C THR A 457 11.37 -2.02 16.81
N HIS A 458 10.96 -1.91 15.54
CA HIS A 458 9.82 -1.09 15.15
C HIS A 458 8.51 -1.72 15.65
N PRO A 459 7.57 -0.94 16.24
CA PRO A 459 6.33 -1.48 16.81
C PRO A 459 5.49 -2.34 15.85
N SER A 460 5.41 -1.97 14.56
CA SER A 460 4.72 -2.78 13.54
C SER A 460 5.27 -4.21 13.44
N TRP A 461 6.60 -4.38 13.40
CA TRP A 461 7.23 -5.69 13.33
C TRP A 461 7.04 -6.48 14.63
N LEU A 462 7.18 -5.80 15.78
CA LEU A 462 6.95 -6.40 17.10
C LEU A 462 5.51 -6.91 17.23
N VAL A 463 4.52 -6.14 16.78
CA VAL A 463 3.11 -6.53 16.76
C VAL A 463 2.90 -7.68 15.78
N ALA A 464 3.40 -7.59 14.55
CA ALA A 464 3.26 -8.64 13.53
C ALA A 464 3.77 -10.02 13.99
N HIS A 465 4.75 -10.03 14.90
CA HIS A 465 5.33 -11.24 15.48
C HIS A 465 4.85 -11.51 16.91
N SER A 466 3.74 -10.92 17.32
CA SER A 466 3.08 -11.19 18.60
C SER A 466 1.85 -12.09 18.43
N THR A 467 1.27 -12.51 19.55
CA THR A 467 -0.05 -13.15 19.59
C THR A 467 -1.13 -12.10 19.88
N ASN A 468 -2.39 -12.50 19.83
CA ASN A 468 -3.52 -11.62 20.14
C ASN A 468 -3.51 -11.08 21.57
N PHE A 469 -2.84 -11.78 22.50
CA PHE A 469 -2.88 -11.47 23.92
C PHE A 469 -1.51 -11.03 24.47
N PHE A 470 -0.42 -11.49 23.87
CA PHE A 470 0.92 -11.32 24.42
C PHE A 470 1.98 -11.08 23.35
N SER A 471 3.02 -10.34 23.74
CA SER A 471 4.26 -10.26 22.98
C SER A 471 4.95 -11.62 22.94
N ASP A 472 5.50 -12.00 21.78
CA ASP A 472 6.10 -13.33 21.58
C ASP A 472 7.57 -13.21 21.12
N PRO A 473 8.54 -13.24 22.05
CA PRO A 473 9.96 -13.20 21.70
C PRO A 473 10.46 -14.52 21.07
N ILE A 474 9.79 -15.66 21.31
CA ILE A 474 10.18 -16.95 20.74
C ILE A 474 9.93 -16.94 19.23
N ARG A 475 8.75 -16.48 18.79
CA ARG A 475 8.42 -16.34 17.37
C ARG A 475 9.36 -15.36 16.65
N ARG A 476 9.74 -14.27 17.32
CA ARG A 476 10.75 -13.32 16.82
C ARG A 476 12.13 -13.95 16.70
N GLY A 477 12.58 -14.70 17.72
CA GLY A 477 13.83 -15.45 17.68
C GLY A 477 13.87 -16.51 16.57
N ARG A 478 12.78 -17.25 16.38
CA ARG A 478 12.62 -18.19 15.25
C ARG A 478 12.72 -17.48 13.90
N TRP A 479 12.06 -16.32 13.74
CA TRP A 479 12.17 -15.53 12.51
C TRP A 479 13.61 -15.11 12.26
N ILE A 480 14.33 -14.58 13.27
CA ILE A 480 15.74 -14.20 13.13
C ILE A 480 16.60 -15.40 12.72
N ARG A 481 16.47 -16.53 13.43
CA ARG A 481 17.24 -17.74 13.14
C ARG A 481 16.99 -18.25 11.72
N ALA A 482 15.73 -18.30 11.29
CA ALA A 482 15.35 -18.89 10.01
C ALA A 482 15.50 -17.96 8.81
N LYS A 483 15.12 -16.68 8.95
CA LYS A 483 15.05 -15.72 7.84
C LYS A 483 16.29 -14.84 7.73
N LEU A 484 16.91 -14.47 8.85
CA LEU A 484 18.09 -13.59 8.85
C LEU A 484 19.40 -14.39 8.85
N LEU A 485 19.47 -15.46 9.65
CA LEU A 485 20.68 -16.27 9.81
C LEU A 485 20.69 -17.57 8.98
N ALA A 486 19.63 -17.80 8.17
CA ALA A 486 19.45 -19.00 7.36
C ALA A 486 19.62 -20.34 8.11
N GLY A 487 19.39 -20.34 9.43
CA GLY A 487 19.46 -21.53 10.28
C GLY A 487 18.16 -22.32 10.27
N ARG A 488 18.23 -23.60 10.69
CA ARG A 488 17.06 -24.44 10.90
C ARG A 488 16.65 -24.43 12.37
N VAL A 489 15.35 -24.32 12.63
CA VAL A 489 14.75 -24.61 13.95
C VAL A 489 13.93 -25.89 13.77
N PRO A 490 14.27 -26.99 14.47
CA PRO A 490 13.51 -28.24 14.38
C PRO A 490 12.09 -28.04 14.91
N ASP A 491 11.15 -28.82 14.39
CA ASP A 491 9.79 -28.82 14.91
C ASP A 491 9.76 -29.44 16.31
N VAL A 492 8.83 -28.93 17.13
CA VAL A 492 8.61 -29.47 18.48
C VAL A 492 8.02 -30.87 18.34
N PRO A 493 8.58 -31.90 18.99
CA PRO A 493 7.98 -33.23 18.99
C PRO A 493 6.53 -33.17 19.49
N ILE A 494 5.65 -34.01 18.91
CA ILE A 494 4.20 -34.02 19.18
C ILE A 494 3.91 -34.25 20.69
N THR A 495 4.84 -34.87 21.41
CA THR A 495 4.73 -35.21 22.83
C THR A 495 5.10 -34.07 23.79
N VAL A 496 5.61 -32.94 23.30
CA VAL A 496 6.10 -31.84 24.14
C VAL A 496 5.09 -30.69 24.14
N ASP A 497 4.51 -30.38 25.30
CA ASP A 497 3.70 -29.17 25.50
C ASP A 497 4.61 -28.00 25.87
N ALA A 498 5.23 -27.38 24.86
CA ALA A 498 6.11 -26.23 25.04
C ALA A 498 5.29 -24.96 25.36
N LYS A 499 4.94 -24.75 26.63
CA LYS A 499 4.21 -23.56 27.11
C LYS A 499 4.89 -22.94 28.31
N VAL A 500 5.22 -21.65 28.18
CA VAL A 500 5.67 -20.83 29.30
C VAL A 500 4.46 -20.52 30.22
N PRO A 501 4.44 -20.98 31.48
CA PRO A 501 3.29 -20.82 32.38
C PRO A 501 2.88 -19.35 32.57
N GLU A 502 1.58 -19.05 32.66
CA GLU A 502 1.08 -17.67 32.80
C GLU A 502 1.25 -17.13 34.23
N ASN A 503 1.86 -15.94 34.36
CA ASN A 503 1.94 -15.21 35.62
C ASN A 503 1.83 -13.71 35.35
N ARG A 504 0.80 -13.06 35.92
CA ARG A 504 0.49 -11.63 35.70
C ARG A 504 1.44 -10.67 36.41
N HIS A 505 2.21 -11.15 37.39
CA HIS A 505 3.14 -10.35 38.17
C HIS A 505 4.59 -10.45 37.67
N LYS A 506 4.83 -11.23 36.63
CA LYS A 506 6.16 -11.45 36.05
C LYS A 506 6.20 -11.08 34.58
N THR A 507 7.33 -10.57 34.13
CA THR A 507 7.56 -10.33 32.70
C THR A 507 7.65 -11.67 31.96
N PHE A 508 7.41 -11.68 30.65
CA PHE A 508 7.61 -12.89 29.85
C PHE A 508 9.05 -13.40 29.93
N ARG A 509 10.04 -12.49 30.01
CA ARG A 509 11.45 -12.85 30.20
C ARG A 509 11.66 -13.64 31.48
N HIS A 510 11.19 -13.11 32.63
CA HIS A 510 11.32 -13.80 33.91
C HIS A 510 10.63 -15.17 33.89
N ARG A 511 9.46 -15.26 33.25
CA ARG A 511 8.72 -16.53 33.13
C ARG A 511 9.49 -17.57 32.29
N VAL A 512 10.14 -17.16 31.21
CA VAL A 512 11.00 -18.05 30.40
C VAL A 512 12.23 -18.48 31.19
N GLU A 513 12.89 -17.55 31.88
CA GLU A 513 14.07 -17.84 32.70
C GLU A 513 13.75 -18.87 33.79
N GLU A 514 12.59 -18.76 34.44
CA GLU A 514 12.12 -19.73 35.44
C GLU A 514 11.79 -21.10 34.84
N ASP A 515 11.15 -21.12 33.66
CA ASP A 515 10.73 -22.35 32.98
C ASP A 515 11.89 -23.10 32.29
N THR A 516 13.00 -22.39 32.02
CA THR A 516 14.19 -22.94 31.36
C THR A 516 15.41 -23.03 32.27
N ALA A 517 15.27 -22.63 33.54
CA ALA A 517 16.31 -22.81 34.53
C ALA A 517 16.58 -24.33 34.73
N PRO A 518 17.85 -24.74 34.89
CA PRO A 518 18.14 -26.11 35.29
C PRO A 518 17.44 -26.41 36.62
N GLU A 519 16.75 -27.55 36.71
CA GLU A 519 16.24 -28.06 37.99
C GLU A 519 17.44 -28.29 38.93
N GLU A 520 17.43 -27.66 40.10
CA GLU A 520 18.44 -27.87 41.17
C GLU A 520 18.33 -29.26 41.82
#